data_AF-A0A239BBK5-F1
#
_entry.id   AF-A0A239BBK5-F1
#
_cell.length_a   1.000
_cell.length_b   1.000
_cell.length_c   1.000
_cell.angle_alpha   90.00
_cell.angle_beta   90.00
_cell.angle_gamma   90.00
#
_symmetry.space_group_name_H-M   'P 1'
#
loop_
_entity.id
_entity.type
_entity.pdbx_description
1 polymer ?
#
loop_
_entity_poly.entity_id
_entity_poly.type
_entity_poly.pdbx_seq_one_letter_code
_entity_poly.pdbx_strand_id
1 'polypeptide(L)'
;MKTRTMRRIRRDETPHTPWCARDHRCGINLHTSPDMYTDGPLGARGVLNRVQTETSDYAEIRIRIPISTREPIARKQLGIALRMIRELLHAVSAVRPGALDHDRDRPALDRRPAA
;
A
#
# COMPACT_ATOMS: atom_id res chain seq x y z
N MET A 1 16.81 -21.36 44.80
CA MET A 1 16.09 -20.67 43.71
C MET A 1 17.04 -20.46 42.53
N LYS A 2 16.77 -21.06 41.35
CA LYS A 2 17.60 -20.83 40.15
C LYS A 2 17.05 -19.62 39.40
N THR A 3 17.83 -18.54 39.36
CA THR A 3 17.51 -17.30 38.63
C THR A 3 17.51 -17.59 37.14
N ARG A 4 16.35 -17.53 36.49
CA ARG A 4 16.24 -17.60 35.02
C ARG A 4 16.74 -16.27 34.45
N THR A 5 17.96 -16.29 33.91
CA THR A 5 18.46 -15.19 33.09
C THR A 5 17.62 -15.13 31.83
N MET A 6 16.80 -14.10 31.69
CA MET A 6 16.08 -13.81 30.44
C MET A 6 17.11 -13.57 29.35
N ARG A 7 17.29 -14.53 28.44
CA ARG A 7 18.08 -14.35 27.22
C ARG A 7 17.47 -13.16 26.49
N ARG A 8 18.21 -12.05 26.41
CA ARG A 8 17.81 -10.89 25.61
C ARG A 8 17.51 -11.41 24.21
N ILE A 9 16.23 -11.39 23.83
CA ILE A 9 15.85 -11.66 22.44
C ILE A 9 16.42 -10.50 21.66
N ARG A 10 17.56 -10.73 21.01
CA ARG A 10 18.11 -9.81 20.03
C ARG A 10 17.18 -9.96 18.83
N ARG A 11 16.26 -9.00 18.65
CA ARG A 11 15.53 -8.88 17.39
C ARG A 11 16.56 -8.40 16.38
N ASP A 12 16.88 -9.25 15.42
CA ASP A 12 17.59 -8.79 14.24
C ASP A 12 16.69 -7.77 13.52
N GLU A 13 17.31 -6.68 13.07
CA GLU A 13 16.61 -5.64 12.32
C GLU A 13 16.10 -6.28 11.02
N THR A 14 14.79 -6.18 10.77
CA THR A 14 14.25 -6.60 9.48
C THR A 14 14.91 -5.75 8.40
N PRO A 15 15.56 -6.33 7.37
CA PRO A 15 16.16 -5.55 6.30
C PRO A 15 15.14 -4.58 5.70
N HIS A 16 15.40 -3.28 5.85
CA HIS A 16 14.55 -2.25 5.30
C HIS A 16 14.64 -2.30 3.77
N THR A 17 13.50 -2.46 3.08
CA THR A 17 13.49 -2.33 1.63
C THR A 17 13.79 -0.88 1.24
N PRO A 18 14.46 -0.63 0.10
CA PRO A 18 14.86 0.72 -0.30
C PRO A 18 13.67 1.65 -0.58
N TRP A 19 12.47 1.09 -0.71
CA TRP A 19 11.22 1.78 -0.99
C TRP A 19 10.33 2.01 0.24
N CYS A 20 10.71 1.51 1.42
CA CYS A 20 9.97 1.79 2.65
C CYS A 20 9.93 3.29 2.92
N ALA A 21 8.78 3.78 3.41
CA ALA A 21 8.69 5.17 3.84
C ALA A 21 9.70 5.46 4.95
N ARG A 22 10.36 6.61 4.88
CA ARG A 22 11.46 6.98 5.79
C ARG A 22 11.04 7.00 7.26
N ASP A 23 9.79 7.36 7.53
CA ASP A 23 9.18 7.46 8.85
C ASP A 23 8.36 6.23 9.23
N HIS A 24 8.22 5.26 8.33
CA HIS A 24 7.57 4.00 8.64
C HIS A 24 8.50 3.09 9.45
N ARG A 25 8.03 2.68 10.63
CA ARG A 25 8.68 1.64 11.41
C ARG A 25 8.27 0.27 10.89
N CYS A 26 9.16 -0.35 10.11
CA CYS A 26 8.98 -1.73 9.68
C CYS A 26 8.92 -2.65 10.91
N GLY A 27 7.90 -3.48 10.97
CA GLY A 27 7.70 -4.40 12.07
C GLY A 27 6.75 -5.51 11.67
N ILE A 28 6.96 -6.73 12.21
CA ILE A 28 6.12 -7.90 11.94
C ILE A 28 6.07 -8.21 10.42
N ASN A 29 7.23 -8.22 9.75
CA ASN A 29 7.36 -8.49 8.31
C ASN A 29 6.46 -7.62 7.42
N LEU A 30 6.01 -6.46 7.91
CA LEU A 30 5.21 -5.51 7.17
C LEU A 30 6.08 -4.33 6.75
N HIS A 31 6.10 -4.08 5.45
CA HIS A 31 6.78 -2.97 4.80
C HIS A 31 5.77 -2.16 4.01
N THR A 32 5.74 -0.84 4.20
CA THR A 32 4.86 0.07 3.45
C THR A 32 5.65 1.18 2.76
N SER A 33 5.26 1.50 1.54
CA SER A 33 5.78 2.66 0.82
C SER A 33 5.17 3.95 1.39
N PRO A 34 5.76 5.11 1.07
CA PRO A 34 5.09 6.39 1.26
C PRO A 34 3.71 6.40 0.61
N ASP A 35 2.82 7.21 1.17
CA ASP A 35 1.50 7.49 0.58
C ASP A 35 1.69 8.20 -0.78
N MET A 36 1.14 7.60 -1.83
CA MET A 36 1.01 8.24 -3.14
C MET A 36 -0.39 8.84 -3.24
N TYR A 37 -0.47 10.17 -3.31
CA TYR A 37 -1.75 10.90 -3.35
C TYR A 37 -2.21 11.17 -4.78
N THR A 38 -3.53 11.10 -4.98
CA THR A 38 -4.18 11.64 -6.18
C THR A 38 -5.43 12.41 -5.76
N ASP A 39 -5.59 13.60 -6.31
CA ASP A 39 -6.74 14.46 -6.06
C ASP A 39 -7.64 14.48 -7.30
N GLY A 40 -8.94 14.43 -7.07
CA GLY A 40 -9.96 14.49 -8.10
C GLY A 40 -10.90 15.67 -7.92
N PRO A 41 -11.82 15.87 -8.88
CA PRO A 41 -12.84 16.92 -8.77
C PRO A 41 -13.66 16.81 -7.48
N LEU A 42 -14.18 17.96 -7.04
CA LEU A 42 -15.09 18.07 -5.89
C LEU A 42 -14.50 17.56 -4.56
N GLY A 43 -13.17 17.50 -4.42
CA GLY A 43 -12.51 17.03 -3.20
C GLY A 43 -12.45 15.52 -3.07
N ALA A 44 -12.61 14.78 -4.17
CA ALA A 44 -12.28 13.36 -4.20
C ALA A 44 -10.77 13.17 -3.96
N ARG A 45 -10.40 12.16 -3.19
CA ARG A 45 -9.00 11.85 -2.89
C ARG A 45 -8.76 10.35 -2.90
N GLY A 46 -7.71 9.94 -3.60
CA GLY A 46 -7.14 8.61 -3.54
C GLY A 46 -5.78 8.63 -2.84
N VAL A 47 -5.50 7.57 -2.08
CA VAL A 47 -4.19 7.28 -1.51
C VAL A 47 -3.83 5.85 -1.92
N LEU A 48 -2.63 5.68 -2.45
CA LEU A 48 -2.09 4.40 -2.87
C LEU A 48 -0.79 4.12 -2.10
N ASN A 49 -0.63 2.90 -1.61
CA ASN A 49 0.59 2.41 -0.97
C ASN A 49 0.95 1.05 -1.56
N ARG A 50 2.24 0.76 -1.70
CA ARG A 50 2.73 -0.62 -1.86
C ARG A 50 2.92 -1.20 -0.47
N VAL A 51 2.33 -2.37 -0.24
CA VAL A 51 2.45 -3.10 1.01
C VAL A 51 3.05 -4.46 0.71
N GLN A 52 4.17 -4.75 1.35
CA GLN A 52 4.79 -6.07 1.34
C GLN A 52 4.65 -6.71 2.71
N THR A 53 4.15 -7.94 2.71
CA THR A 53 4.11 -8.84 3.85
C THR A 53 5.13 -9.96 3.65
N GLU A 54 5.19 -10.92 4.57
CA GLU A 54 6.03 -12.11 4.43
C GLU A 54 5.69 -12.96 3.19
N THR A 55 4.41 -13.02 2.81
CA THR A 55 3.93 -13.95 1.77
C THR A 55 3.34 -13.27 0.55
N SER A 56 3.20 -11.93 0.57
CA SER A 56 2.52 -11.21 -0.51
C SER A 56 3.01 -9.77 -0.65
N ASP A 57 2.87 -9.25 -1.87
CA ASP A 57 3.03 -7.83 -2.19
C ASP A 57 1.75 -7.37 -2.87
N TYR A 58 1.17 -6.28 -2.39
CA TYR A 58 -0.07 -5.75 -2.93
C TYR A 58 -0.11 -4.22 -2.88
N ALA A 59 -0.89 -3.66 -3.80
CA ALA A 59 -1.28 -2.27 -3.77
C ALA A 59 -2.45 -2.10 -2.80
N GLU A 60 -2.28 -1.30 -1.76
CA GLU A 60 -3.36 -0.85 -0.89
C GLU A 60 -3.88 0.51 -1.37
N ILE A 61 -5.20 0.60 -1.58
CA ILE A 61 -5.85 1.80 -2.11
C ILE A 61 -6.94 2.26 -1.15
N ARG A 62 -6.86 3.52 -0.70
CA ARG A 62 -7.88 4.20 0.10
C ARG A 62 -8.47 5.35 -0.71
N ILE A 63 -9.78 5.32 -0.95
CA ILE A 63 -10.47 6.33 -1.76
C ILE A 63 -11.59 6.99 -0.96
N ARG A 64 -11.66 8.31 -1.01
CA ARG A 64 -12.78 9.12 -0.49
C ARG A 64 -13.42 9.88 -1.65
N ILE A 65 -14.71 9.65 -1.85
CA ILE A 65 -15.53 10.33 -2.87
C ILE A 65 -16.71 11.00 -2.17
N PRO A 66 -16.87 12.33 -2.29
CA PRO A 66 -18.09 13.00 -1.85
C PRO A 66 -19.29 12.52 -2.68
N ILE A 67 -20.35 12.08 -1.99
CA ILE A 67 -21.59 11.62 -2.61
C ILE A 67 -22.73 12.59 -2.36
N SER A 68 -23.76 12.53 -3.19
CA SER A 68 -24.97 13.33 -3.05
C SER A 68 -25.70 12.99 -1.74
N THR A 69 -26.33 13.98 -1.12
CA THR A 69 -27.26 13.77 -0.01
C THR A 69 -28.63 13.25 -0.47
N ARG A 70 -28.88 13.18 -1.79
CA ARG A 70 -30.10 12.61 -2.37
C ARG A 70 -29.90 11.13 -2.66
N GLU A 71 -30.64 10.28 -1.96
CA GLU A 71 -30.51 8.81 -2.03
C GLU A 71 -30.46 8.21 -3.46
N PRO A 72 -31.36 8.57 -4.40
CA PRO A 72 -31.29 7.99 -5.75
C PRO A 72 -29.98 8.32 -6.47
N ILE A 73 -29.44 9.51 -6.26
CA ILE A 73 -28.18 9.95 -6.86
C ILE A 73 -27.01 9.27 -6.16
N ALA A 74 -27.02 9.20 -4.83
CA ALA A 74 -26.00 8.50 -4.04
C ALA A 74 -25.87 7.03 -4.46
N ARG A 75 -26.99 6.30 -4.59
CA ARG A 75 -26.99 4.91 -5.06
C ARG A 75 -26.39 4.76 -6.46
N LYS A 76 -26.71 5.69 -7.37
CA LYS A 76 -26.12 5.70 -8.72
C LYS A 76 -24.61 5.93 -8.65
N GLN A 77 -24.15 6.88 -7.84
CA GLN A 77 -22.71 7.16 -7.65
C GLN A 77 -21.98 5.96 -7.06
N LEU A 78 -22.53 5.28 -6.06
CA LEU A 78 -21.96 4.06 -5.48
C LEU A 78 -21.89 2.91 -6.49
N GLY A 79 -22.93 2.74 -7.30
CA GLY A 79 -22.92 1.74 -8.39
C GLY A 79 -21.82 2.00 -9.43
N ILE A 80 -21.64 3.27 -9.82
CA ILE A 80 -20.55 3.68 -10.71
C ILE A 80 -19.20 3.42 -10.05
N ALA A 81 -19.00 3.85 -8.80
CA ALA A 81 -17.75 3.64 -8.07
C ALA A 81 -17.39 2.15 -7.99
N LEU A 82 -18.35 1.28 -7.68
CA LEU A 82 -18.14 -0.16 -7.63
C LEU A 82 -17.75 -0.74 -9.00
N ARG A 83 -18.41 -0.29 -10.08
CA ARG A 83 -18.05 -0.68 -11.45
C ARG A 83 -16.60 -0.27 -11.78
N MET A 84 -16.23 0.97 -11.49
CA MET A 84 -14.88 1.46 -11.77
C MET A 84 -13.81 0.74 -10.95
N ILE A 85 -14.09 0.39 -9.69
CA ILE A 85 -13.18 -0.42 -8.86
C ILE A 85 -12.97 -1.81 -9.48
N ARG A 86 -14.03 -2.44 -9.99
CA ARG A 86 -13.88 -3.74 -10.69
C ARG A 86 -13.02 -3.60 -11.95
N GLU A 87 -13.24 -2.57 -12.75
CA GLU A 87 -12.43 -2.30 -13.94
C GLU A 87 -10.97 -2.05 -13.60
N LEU A 88 -10.69 -1.29 -12.53
CA LEU A 88 -9.34 -1.09 -12.01
C LEU A 88 -8.69 -2.43 -11.62
N LEU A 89 -9.38 -3.26 -10.84
CA LEU A 89 -8.87 -4.57 -10.42
C LEU A 89 -8.56 -5.46 -11.62
N HIS A 90 -9.43 -5.49 -12.63
CA HIS A 90 -9.18 -6.22 -13.87
C HIS A 90 -7.97 -5.68 -14.64
N ALA A 91 -7.89 -4.36 -14.82
CA ALA A 91 -6.80 -3.74 -15.57
C ALA A 91 -5.44 -3.96 -14.90
N VAL A 92 -5.37 -3.80 -13.58
CA VAL A 92 -4.13 -4.00 -12.81
C VAL A 92 -3.75 -5.48 -12.75
N SER A 93 -4.71 -6.38 -12.52
CA SER A 93 -4.43 -7.83 -12.44
C SER A 93 -4.09 -8.45 -13.80
N ALA A 94 -4.53 -7.83 -14.89
CA ALA A 94 -4.14 -8.23 -16.25
C ALA A 94 -2.66 -7.97 -16.54
N VAL A 95 -2.05 -6.98 -15.86
CA VAL A 95 -0.60 -6.82 -15.81
C VAL A 95 -0.05 -7.89 -14.88
N ARG A 96 -0.01 -9.13 -15.37
CA ARG A 96 0.54 -10.27 -14.63
C ARG A 96 2.01 -9.94 -14.32
N PRO A 97 2.44 -9.91 -13.05
CA PRO A 97 3.87 -9.92 -12.74
C PRO A 97 4.41 -11.19 -13.40
N GLY A 98 5.29 -11.04 -14.38
CA GLY A 98 5.92 -12.17 -15.04
C GLY A 98 6.74 -12.92 -14.02
N ALA A 99 6.15 -13.96 -13.43
CA ALA A 99 6.64 -14.64 -12.22
C ALA A 99 6.77 -13.68 -11.01
N LEU A 100 6.49 -14.21 -9.82
CA LEU A 100 6.78 -13.52 -8.55
C LEU A 100 8.30 -13.58 -8.28
N ASP A 101 9.13 -13.15 -9.23
CA ASP A 101 10.51 -12.82 -8.89
C ASP A 101 10.44 -11.50 -8.14
N HIS A 102 10.68 -11.62 -6.83
CA HIS A 102 10.92 -10.49 -5.94
C HIS A 102 12.16 -9.74 -6.42
N ASP A 103 11.98 -8.86 -7.40
CA ASP A 103 12.98 -7.88 -7.74
C ASP A 103 13.06 -6.88 -6.57
N ARG A 104 13.95 -7.20 -5.63
CA ARG A 104 14.20 -6.48 -4.38
C ARG A 104 14.89 -5.14 -4.61
N ASP A 105 15.33 -4.86 -5.83
CA ASP A 105 16.21 -3.74 -6.14
C ASP A 105 15.52 -2.54 -6.79
N ARG A 106 14.18 -2.57 -6.98
CA ARG A 106 13.49 -1.40 -7.53
C ARG A 106 13.51 -0.21 -6.54
N PRO A 107 14.07 0.94 -6.94
CA PRO A 107 14.21 2.10 -6.06
C PRO A 107 12.84 2.74 -5.74
N ALA A 108 12.78 3.44 -4.60
CA ALA A 108 11.62 4.19 -4.15
C ALA A 108 11.19 5.24 -5.19
N LEU A 109 9.88 5.35 -5.45
CA LEU A 109 9.32 6.31 -6.40
C LEU A 109 9.50 7.77 -5.95
N ASP A 110 9.70 8.00 -4.66
CA ASP A 110 9.86 9.32 -4.05
C ASP A 110 11.34 9.72 -3.85
N ARG A 111 12.31 8.85 -4.16
CA ARG A 111 13.72 9.25 -4.19
C ARG A 111 14.01 10.00 -5.49
N ARG A 112 14.22 11.31 -5.37
CA ARG A 112 14.90 12.08 -6.42
C ARG A 112 16.27 11.43 -6.67
N PRO A 113 16.63 11.07 -7.92
CA PRO A 113 17.94 10.49 -8.19
C PRO A 113 19.03 11.46 -7.74
N ALA A 114 20.02 10.96 -7.01
CA ALA A 114 21.21 11.74 -6.70
C ALA A 114 21.90 12.10 -8.02
N ALA A 115 22.26 13.38 -8.17
CA ALA A 115 23.01 13.90 -9.31
C ALA A 115 24.43 13.33 -9.37
#